data_AF-A0A556PU13-F1
#
_entry.id   AF-A0A556PU13-F1
#
_cell.length_a   1.000
_cell.length_b   1.000
_cell.length_c   1.000
_cell.angle_alpha   90.00
_cell.angle_beta   90.00
_cell.angle_gamma   90.00
#
_symmetry.space_group_name_H-M   'P 1'
#
loop_
_entity.id
_entity.type
_entity.pdbx_description
1 polymer ?
#
loop_
_entity_poly.entity_id
_entity_poly.type
_entity_poly.pdbx_seq_one_letter_code
_entity_poly.pdbx_strand_id
1 'polypeptide(L)'
;MEAINKYYEWINEECPIEIISFKEADGCSDFIGVDGEMYFILDYEDYFQAYGVNFFTMAWVEEYWEDVAFFFVRDEAVKYTKYQSHNLHHPRVFSHHLGYANQGDLPHFYELLMKMSNQLKYDSGK
;
A
#
# COMPACT_ATOMS: atom_id res chain seq x y z
N MET A 1 -1.77 11.10 5.58
CA MET A 1 -2.98 11.49 4.85
C MET A 1 -4.10 11.44 5.87
N GLU A 2 -4.71 12.58 6.17
CA GLU A 2 -5.74 12.68 7.23
C GLU A 2 -7.02 11.96 6.85
N ALA A 3 -7.74 11.41 7.84
CA ALA A 3 -8.98 10.68 7.62
C ALA A 3 -10.07 11.54 6.94
N ILE A 4 -10.09 12.85 7.23
CA ILE A 4 -10.98 13.82 6.59
C ILE A 4 -10.72 13.95 5.08
N ASN A 5 -9.45 13.95 4.64
CA ASN A 5 -9.14 14.00 3.20
C ASN A 5 -9.75 12.80 2.47
N LYS A 6 -9.60 11.60 3.04
CA LYS A 6 -10.18 10.38 2.46
C LYS A 6 -11.71 10.40 2.44
N TYR A 7 -12.34 11.01 3.45
CA TYR A 7 -13.80 11.15 3.48
C TYR A 7 -14.30 12.01 2.31
N TYR A 8 -13.70 13.18 2.09
CA TYR A 8 -14.07 14.08 0.98
C TYR A 8 -13.77 13.48 -0.40
N GLU A 9 -12.65 12.77 -0.54
CA GLU A 9 -12.36 11.97 -1.74
C GLU A 9 -13.44 10.89 -2.00
N TRP A 10 -13.92 10.22 -0.95
CA TRP A 10 -14.92 9.15 -1.07
C TRP A 10 -16.30 9.64 -1.49
N ILE A 11 -16.77 10.76 -0.92
CA ILE A 11 -18.03 11.39 -1.33
C ILE A 11 -17.91 12.17 -2.64
N ASN A 12 -16.68 12.32 -3.17
CA ASN A 12 -16.37 13.07 -4.38
C ASN A 12 -16.81 14.55 -4.30
N GLU A 13 -16.54 15.17 -3.16
CA GLU A 13 -16.79 16.59 -2.89
C GLU A 13 -15.52 17.27 -2.35
N GLU A 14 -15.43 18.59 -2.48
CA GLU A 14 -14.35 19.36 -1.86
C GLU A 14 -14.76 19.82 -0.45
N CYS A 15 -13.84 19.74 0.50
CA CYS A 15 -14.08 20.26 1.84
C CYS A 15 -14.21 21.79 1.80
N PRO A 16 -15.29 22.38 2.35
CA PRO A 16 -15.54 23.82 2.25
C PRO A 16 -14.63 24.66 3.15
N ILE A 17 -13.90 24.02 4.08
CA ILE A 17 -12.91 24.65 4.97
C ILE A 17 -11.56 23.95 4.82
N GLU A 18 -10.48 24.62 5.24
CA GLU A 18 -9.14 24.03 5.22
C GLU A 18 -9.07 22.81 6.15
N ILE A 19 -8.54 21.69 5.63
CA ILE A 19 -8.32 20.48 6.42
C ILE A 19 -6.97 20.58 7.12
N ILE A 20 -6.99 20.94 8.40
CA ILE A 20 -5.82 20.88 9.30
C ILE A 20 -5.78 19.54 10.05
N SER A 21 -4.66 19.18 10.66
CA SER A 21 -4.57 17.93 11.45
C SER A 21 -5.33 18.01 12.77
N PHE A 22 -5.73 16.87 13.34
CA PHE A 22 -6.36 16.83 14.67
C PHE A 22 -5.53 17.56 15.73
N LYS A 23 -4.20 17.43 15.69
CA LYS A 23 -3.29 18.07 16.64
C LYS A 23 -3.31 19.60 16.55
N GLU A 24 -3.59 20.14 15.37
CA GLU A 24 -3.71 21.59 15.15
C GLU A 24 -5.08 22.11 15.56
N ALA A 25 -6.12 21.29 15.42
CA ALA A 25 -7.47 21.60 15.86
C ALA A 25 -7.66 21.45 17.39
N ASP A 26 -6.98 20.48 18.00
CA ASP A 26 -7.00 20.17 19.43
C ASP A 26 -6.57 21.40 20.25
N GLY A 27 -7.50 21.93 21.04
CA GLY A 27 -7.30 23.14 21.85
C GLY A 27 -7.49 24.47 21.11
N CYS A 28 -7.93 24.46 19.85
CA CYS A 28 -8.40 25.66 19.17
C CYS A 28 -9.77 26.07 19.75
N SER A 29 -9.84 27.25 20.34
CA SER A 29 -11.05 27.75 21.02
C SER A 29 -12.12 28.32 20.09
N ASP A 30 -11.79 28.48 18.81
CA ASP A 30 -12.55 29.22 17.81
C ASP A 30 -12.63 28.47 16.47
N PHE A 31 -12.58 27.13 16.52
CA PHE A 31 -12.71 26.30 15.34
C PHE A 31 -14.11 26.44 14.73
N ILE A 32 -14.20 26.87 13.47
CA ILE A 32 -15.46 27.01 12.74
C ILE A 32 -15.65 25.79 11.84
N GLY A 33 -16.74 25.06 12.05
CA GLY A 33 -17.09 23.88 11.28
C GLY A 33 -17.61 24.19 9.88
N VAL A 34 -17.85 23.13 9.11
CA VAL A 34 -18.37 23.21 7.73
C VAL A 34 -19.80 23.76 7.63
N ASP A 35 -20.53 23.69 8.74
CA ASP A 35 -21.87 24.28 8.93
C ASP A 35 -21.83 25.76 9.35
N GLY A 36 -20.64 26.30 9.61
CA GLY A 36 -20.43 27.67 10.09
C GLY A 36 -20.59 27.84 11.61
N GLU A 37 -20.84 26.76 12.36
CA GLU A 37 -20.95 26.80 13.82
C GLU A 37 -19.57 26.68 14.48
N MET A 38 -19.48 27.15 15.73
CA MET A 38 -18.25 27.06 16.52
C MET A 38 -18.18 25.71 17.25
N TYR A 39 -17.05 25.02 17.11
CA TYR A 39 -16.77 23.74 17.75
C TYR A 39 -15.59 23.87 18.72
N PHE A 40 -15.69 23.18 19.86
CA PHE A 40 -14.57 22.95 20.77
C PHE A 40 -14.05 21.54 20.53
N ILE A 41 -12.88 21.43 19.90
CA ILE A 41 -12.31 20.13 19.54
C ILE A 41 -11.55 19.57 20.74
N LEU A 42 -12.13 18.59 21.43
CA LEU A 42 -11.51 17.89 22.56
C LEU A 42 -11.13 16.45 22.21
N ASP A 43 -11.84 15.85 21.27
CA ASP A 43 -11.56 14.51 20.77
C ASP A 43 -11.82 14.37 19.26
N TYR A 44 -11.60 13.16 18.75
CA TYR A 44 -11.80 12.86 17.34
C TYR A 44 -13.27 12.94 16.91
N GLU A 45 -14.23 12.74 17.82
CA GLU A 45 -15.65 12.84 17.49
C GLU A 45 -16.03 14.29 17.22
N ASP A 46 -15.63 15.21 18.10
CA ASP A 46 -15.80 16.65 17.89
C ASP A 46 -15.14 17.11 16.58
N TYR A 47 -13.91 16.64 16.34
CA TYR A 47 -13.15 16.93 15.13
C TYR A 47 -13.88 16.46 13.87
N PHE A 48 -14.35 15.21 13.84
CA PHE A 48 -15.09 14.68 12.71
C PHE A 48 -16.42 15.39 12.48
N GLN A 49 -17.13 15.72 13.56
CA GLN A 49 -18.40 16.44 13.49
C GLN A 49 -18.21 17.86 12.93
N ALA A 50 -17.16 18.57 13.33
CA ALA A 50 -16.85 19.90 12.81
C ALA A 50 -16.60 19.89 11.29
N TYR A 51 -16.11 18.77 10.73
CA TYR A 51 -15.97 18.57 9.28
C TYR A 51 -17.22 17.95 8.60
N GLY A 52 -18.33 17.82 9.31
CA GLY A 52 -19.60 17.29 8.78
C GLY A 52 -19.65 15.76 8.69
N VAL A 53 -18.72 15.05 9.33
CA VAL A 53 -18.66 13.59 9.33
C VAL A 53 -19.51 13.03 10.47
N ASN A 54 -20.80 12.86 10.22
CA ASN A 54 -21.78 12.37 11.21
C ASN A 54 -21.76 10.86 11.43
N PHE A 55 -20.97 10.10 10.66
CA PHE A 55 -20.95 8.64 10.70
C PHE A 55 -19.53 8.10 10.52
N PHE A 56 -18.82 7.94 11.63
CA PHE A 56 -17.49 7.33 11.67
C PHE A 56 -17.62 5.81 11.90
N THR A 57 -17.97 5.05 10.86
CA THR A 57 -17.69 3.62 10.91
C THR A 57 -16.20 3.43 10.71
N MET A 58 -15.58 2.61 11.56
CA MET A 58 -14.20 2.18 11.38
C MET A 58 -14.12 1.33 10.11
N ALA A 59 -13.93 1.99 8.97
CA ALA A 59 -13.71 1.34 7.69
C ALA A 59 -12.27 0.86 7.65
N TRP A 60 -12.06 -0.43 7.88
CA TRP A 60 -10.78 -1.06 7.61
C TRP A 60 -10.58 -1.08 6.10
N VAL A 61 -9.62 -0.31 5.61
CA VAL A 61 -9.14 -0.45 4.25
C VAL A 61 -8.12 -1.58 4.27
N GLU A 62 -8.53 -2.78 3.86
CA GLU A 62 -7.59 -3.86 3.60
C GLU A 62 -6.86 -3.59 2.28
N GLU A 63 -5.65 -3.06 2.36
CA GLU A 63 -4.73 -3.03 1.23
C GLU A 63 -4.12 -4.42 1.06
N TYR A 64 -4.50 -5.14 0.00
CA TYR A 64 -3.84 -6.38 -0.39
C TYR A 64 -2.88 -6.13 -1.56
N TRP A 65 -1.72 -6.78 -1.51
CA TRP A 65 -0.73 -6.75 -2.57
C TRP A 65 -0.85 -8.03 -3.39
N GLU A 66 -0.94 -7.89 -4.71
CA GLU A 66 -0.91 -9.03 -5.63
C GLU A 66 0.50 -9.26 -6.17
N ASP A 67 0.94 -10.51 -6.20
CA ASP A 67 2.23 -10.90 -6.78
C ASP A 67 2.16 -10.87 -8.31
N VAL A 68 2.72 -9.82 -8.92
CA VAL A 68 2.68 -9.62 -10.38
C VAL A 68 3.81 -10.32 -11.13
N ALA A 69 5.01 -10.40 -10.53
CA ALA A 69 6.19 -10.98 -11.18
C ALA A 69 7.28 -11.37 -10.16
N PHE A 70 8.02 -12.44 -10.46
CA PHE A 70 9.15 -12.93 -9.66
C PHE A 70 10.48 -12.69 -10.35
N PHE A 71 11.49 -12.29 -9.58
CA PHE A 71 12.85 -12.04 -10.05
C PHE A 71 13.86 -12.66 -9.09
N PHE A 72 14.96 -13.20 -9.63
CA PHE A 72 16.06 -13.73 -8.82
C PHE A 72 16.93 -12.63 -8.21
N VAL A 73 17.04 -11.49 -8.90
CA VAL A 73 17.88 -10.37 -8.48
C VAL A 73 17.02 -9.12 -8.29
N ARG A 74 17.17 -8.47 -7.14
CA ARG A 74 16.42 -7.26 -6.79
C ARG A 74 16.56 -6.15 -7.83
N ASP A 75 17.75 -5.98 -8.43
CA ASP A 75 18.00 -4.94 -9.43
C ASP A 75 17.16 -5.14 -10.70
N GLU A 76 16.87 -6.38 -11.08
CA GLU A 76 15.98 -6.67 -12.21
C GLU A 76 14.53 -6.34 -11.87
N ALA A 77 14.09 -6.68 -10.65
CA ALA A 77 12.76 -6.29 -10.17
C ALA A 77 12.57 -4.76 -10.17
N VAL A 78 13.58 -4.00 -9.72
CA VAL A 78 13.55 -2.53 -9.72
C VAL A 78 13.54 -1.95 -11.14
N LYS A 79 14.23 -2.59 -12.10
CA LYS A 79 14.15 -2.18 -13.51
C LYS A 79 12.76 -2.44 -14.07
N TYR A 80 12.17 -3.59 -13.73
CA TYR A 80 10.83 -3.95 -14.16
C TYR A 80 9.76 -2.97 -13.63
N THR A 81 9.83 -2.56 -12.36
CA THR A 81 8.87 -1.59 -11.81
C THR A 81 8.91 -0.24 -12.54
N LYS A 82 10.09 0.20 -12.96
CA LYS A 82 10.23 1.41 -13.80
C LYS A 82 9.66 1.21 -15.20
N TYR A 83 9.93 0.06 -15.81
CA TYR A 83 9.47 -0.27 -17.15
C TYR A 83 7.94 -0.41 -17.23
N GLN A 84 7.33 -1.03 -16.23
CA GLN A 84 5.89 -1.30 -16.13
C GLN A 84 5.14 -0.30 -15.25
N SER A 85 5.73 0.87 -14.99
CA SER A 85 5.13 1.88 -14.08
C SER A 85 3.73 2.35 -14.50
N HIS A 86 3.41 2.27 -15.81
CA HIS A 86 2.11 2.61 -16.36
C HIS A 86 1.04 1.52 -16.14
N ASN A 87 1.45 0.28 -15.86
CA ASN A 87 0.55 -0.85 -15.60
C ASN A 87 0.50 -1.24 -14.12
N LEU A 88 1.48 -0.82 -13.33
CA LEU A 88 1.59 -1.12 -11.91
C LEU A 88 1.07 0.04 -11.07
N HIS A 89 0.00 -0.19 -10.31
CA HIS A 89 -0.53 0.78 -9.37
C HIS A 89 0.18 0.58 -8.02
N HIS A 90 1.08 1.51 -7.67
CA HIS A 90 1.88 1.52 -6.43
C HIS A 90 2.84 0.32 -6.21
N PRO A 91 3.68 -0.08 -7.18
CA PRO A 91 4.48 -1.30 -7.06
C PRO A 91 5.46 -1.30 -5.87
N ARG A 92 5.58 -2.45 -5.22
CA ARG A 92 6.59 -2.73 -4.18
C ARG A 92 7.44 -3.94 -4.56
N VAL A 93 8.73 -3.89 -4.21
CA VAL A 93 9.65 -5.02 -4.38
C VAL A 93 9.87 -5.65 -3.02
N PHE A 94 9.32 -6.84 -2.83
CA PHE A 94 9.50 -7.64 -1.62
C PHE A 94 10.52 -8.75 -1.86
N SER A 95 11.29 -9.07 -0.82
CA SER A 95 12.13 -10.28 -0.81
C SER A 95 11.28 -11.45 -0.36
N HIS A 96 10.89 -12.31 -1.29
CA HIS A 96 10.26 -13.59 -0.94
C HIS A 96 11.34 -14.51 -0.36
N HIS A 97 11.11 -15.02 0.84
CA HIS A 97 11.94 -16.06 1.40
C HIS A 97 11.41 -17.38 0.84
N LEU A 98 12.28 -18.18 0.23
CA LEU A 98 11.87 -19.50 -0.24
C LEU A 98 11.49 -20.31 1.00
N GLY A 99 10.22 -20.67 1.14
CA GLY A 99 9.66 -21.30 2.33
C GLY A 99 10.32 -22.63 2.69
N TYR A 100 10.08 -23.08 3.93
CA TYR A 100 10.57 -24.35 4.48
C TYR A 100 9.82 -25.59 3.93
N ALA A 101 9.18 -25.50 2.77
CA ALA A 101 8.52 -26.65 2.17
C ALA A 101 9.58 -27.67 1.71
N ASN A 102 9.36 -28.96 1.98
CA ASN A 102 10.33 -30.03 1.69
C ASN A 102 10.72 -30.17 0.20
N GLN A 103 10.01 -29.50 -0.70
CA GLN A 103 10.30 -29.46 -2.15
C GLN A 103 10.98 -28.16 -2.61
N GLY A 104 11.14 -27.17 -1.72
CA GLY A 104 11.57 -25.81 -2.05
C GLY A 104 10.55 -25.06 -2.91
N ASP A 105 10.66 -23.73 -2.95
CA ASP A 105 9.74 -22.87 -3.71
C ASP A 105 10.03 -22.83 -5.23
N LEU A 106 11.08 -23.52 -5.69
CA LEU A 106 11.53 -23.47 -7.10
C LEU A 106 11.87 -24.85 -7.69
N PRO A 107 10.94 -25.84 -7.64
CA PRO A 107 11.21 -27.21 -8.08
C PRO A 107 11.58 -27.29 -9.58
N HIS A 108 10.89 -26.51 -10.43
CA HIS A 108 11.20 -26.49 -11.87
C HIS A 108 12.56 -25.88 -12.20
N PHE A 109 13.01 -24.90 -11.42
CA PHE A 109 14.34 -24.31 -11.60
C PHE A 109 15.43 -25.32 -11.21
N TYR A 110 15.22 -26.05 -10.11
CA TYR A 110 16.11 -27.15 -9.72
C TYR A 110 16.21 -28.22 -10.81
N GLU A 111 15.07 -28.66 -11.37
CA GLU A 111 15.06 -29.63 -12.47
C GLU A 111 15.82 -29.13 -13.70
N LEU A 112 15.66 -27.85 -14.05
CA LEU A 112 16.38 -27.23 -15.15
C LEU A 112 17.90 -27.26 -14.92
N LEU A 113 18.35 -26.86 -13.73
CA LEU A 113 19.77 -26.90 -13.36
C LEU A 113 20.33 -28.32 -13.43
N MET A 114 19.58 -29.31 -12.98
CA MET A 114 19.99 -30.73 -13.04
C MET A 114 20.09 -31.23 -14.49
N LYS A 115 19.14 -30.86 -15.36
CA LYS A 115 19.19 -31.18 -16.80
C LYS A 115 20.42 -30.57 -17.47
N MET A 116 20.68 -29.28 -17.22
CA MET A 116 21.85 -28.59 -17.75
C MET A 116 23.16 -29.22 -17.26
N SER A 117 23.25 -29.56 -15.96
CA SER A 117 24.43 -30.22 -15.39
C SER A 117 24.71 -31.58 -16.05
N ASN A 118 23.67 -32.39 -16.24
CA ASN A 118 23.82 -33.70 -16.88
C ASN A 118 24.21 -33.59 -18.35
N GLN A 119 23.65 -32.61 -19.07
CA GLN A 119 24.03 -32.32 -20.45
C GLN A 119 25.50 -31.90 -20.54
N LEU A 120 25.95 -30.99 -19.68
CA LEU A 120 27.35 -30.55 -19.62
C LEU A 120 28.32 -31.71 -19.33
N LYS A 121 27.97 -32.62 -18.43
CA LYS A 121 28.77 -33.84 -18.16
C LYS A 121 28.86 -34.74 -19.39
N TYR A 122 27.78 -34.90 -20.14
CA TYR A 122 27.76 -35.69 -21.36
C TYR A 122 28.63 -35.06 -22.46
N ASP A 123 28.56 -33.74 -22.61
CA ASP A 123 29.31 -32.99 -23.62
C ASP A 123 30.80 -32.83 -23.27
N SER A 124 31.15 -32.86 -21.98
CA SER A 124 32.56 -32.81 -21.49
C SER A 124 33.23 -34.18 -21.40
N GLY A 125 32.47 -35.26 -21.60
CA GLY A 125 32.94 -36.65 -21.65
C GLY A 125 33.31 -37.13 -23.05
N LYS A 126 33.40 -36.22 -24.03
CA LYS A 126 33.96 -36.43 -25.36
C LYS A 126 35.33 -35.77 -25.48
#